data_AF-A0A7S1GMK2-F1
#
_entry.id   AF-A0A7S1GMK2-F1
#
_cell.length_a   1.000
_cell.length_b   1.000
_cell.length_c   1.000
_cell.angle_alpha   90.00
_cell.angle_beta   90.00
_cell.angle_gamma   90.00
#
_symmetry.space_group_name_H-M   'P 1'
#
loop_
_entity.id
_entity.type
_entity.pdbx_description
1 polymer ?
#
loop_
_entity_poly.entity_id
_entity_poly.type
_entity_poly.pdbx_seq_one_letter_code
_entity_poly.pdbx_strand_id
1 'polypeptide(L)'
;SGVEGPSGWLLNNELFDNEYYAELVGGNSINDPLEVLIDQAPGWTRNIEINTDLPDFPNKRVWTGFPQGTKIIMLNADIALVRELTEDNMTPDGRVSCAFVGAGRCPHAQSSFQFAAEYTFDNMMWLLDFREVMEIMTTKGYETNSTCSDFSVCTLTPVAV
;
A
#
# COMPACT_ATOMS: atom_id res chain seq x y z
N SER A 1 -5.49 -10.80 -10.93
CA SER A 1 -4.42 -9.79 -10.78
C SER A 1 -4.14 -9.54 -9.29
N GLY A 2 -2.86 -9.55 -8.89
CA GLY A 2 -2.43 -9.37 -7.49
C GLY A 2 -1.27 -10.29 -7.04
N VAL A 3 -0.99 -11.37 -7.77
CA VAL A 3 0.27 -12.13 -7.68
C VAL A 3 0.66 -12.62 -9.08
N GLU A 4 -0.32 -12.97 -9.90
CA GLU A 4 -0.13 -13.44 -11.29
C GLU A 4 -0.84 -12.56 -12.34
N GLY A 5 -1.06 -11.27 -12.05
CA GLY A 5 -1.56 -10.32 -13.05
C GLY A 5 -0.40 -9.75 -13.87
N PRO A 6 -0.58 -9.40 -15.15
CA PRO A 6 0.48 -8.81 -15.99
C PRO A 6 1.00 -7.46 -15.46
N SER A 7 0.34 -6.87 -14.48
CA SER A 7 0.80 -5.68 -13.76
C SER A 7 0.23 -5.68 -12.35
N GLY A 8 1.10 -5.62 -11.33
CA GLY A 8 0.76 -5.68 -9.92
C GLY A 8 0.55 -4.29 -9.33
N TRP A 9 1.14 -4.07 -8.16
CA TRP A 9 1.18 -2.77 -7.49
C TRP A 9 2.23 -1.82 -8.08
N LEU A 10 3.28 -2.36 -8.71
CA LEU A 10 4.46 -1.61 -9.18
C LEU A 10 4.75 -1.85 -10.66
N LEU A 11 5.55 -0.95 -11.22
CA LEU A 11 6.18 -1.14 -12.53
C LEU A 11 7.30 -2.17 -12.45
N ASN A 12 8.15 -2.10 -11.43
CA ASN A 12 9.27 -3.00 -11.24
C ASN A 12 9.13 -3.86 -9.99
N ASN A 13 8.70 -5.11 -10.17
CA ASN A 13 8.54 -6.06 -9.06
C ASN A 13 9.86 -6.77 -8.68
N GLU A 14 11.00 -6.41 -9.28
CA GLU A 14 12.31 -7.02 -8.99
C GLU A 14 13.12 -6.23 -7.95
N LEU A 15 12.68 -5.02 -7.60
CA LEU A 15 13.33 -4.18 -6.59
C LEU A 15 12.53 -4.18 -5.30
N PHE A 16 13.25 -4.19 -4.18
CA PHE A 16 12.68 -4.03 -2.85
C PHE A 16 12.99 -2.61 -2.35
N ASP A 17 12.15 -1.67 -2.76
CA ASP A 17 12.27 -0.23 -2.48
C ASP A 17 10.90 0.41 -2.19
N ASN A 18 10.91 1.73 -1.99
CA ASN A 18 9.75 2.54 -1.66
C ASN A 18 8.91 3.00 -2.87
N GLU A 19 9.10 2.43 -4.08
CA GLU A 19 8.34 2.81 -5.29
C GLU A 19 6.83 2.75 -5.07
N TYR A 20 6.36 1.82 -4.22
CA TYR A 20 4.95 1.69 -3.85
C TYR A 20 4.33 2.97 -3.30
N TYR A 21 5.06 3.69 -2.44
CA TYR A 21 4.56 4.93 -1.85
C TYR A 21 4.66 6.11 -2.81
N ALA A 22 5.63 6.08 -3.74
CA ALA A 22 5.73 7.07 -4.83
C ALA A 22 4.52 7.02 -5.77
N GLU A 23 3.85 5.87 -5.87
CA GLU A 23 2.60 5.73 -6.65
C GLU A 23 1.35 6.25 -5.90
N LEU A 24 1.47 6.58 -4.61
CA LEU A 24 0.35 7.00 -3.75
C LEU A 24 0.46 8.45 -3.25
N VAL A 25 1.66 9.02 -3.21
CA VAL A 25 1.95 10.37 -2.72
C VAL A 25 2.72 11.15 -3.79
N GLY A 26 2.36 12.42 -4.00
CA GLY A 26 3.03 13.30 -4.95
C GLY A 26 4.02 14.25 -4.30
N GLY A 27 4.30 15.36 -5.00
CA GLY A 27 5.27 16.36 -4.57
C GLY A 27 6.70 15.98 -4.94
N ASN A 28 7.65 16.81 -4.51
CA ASN A 28 9.08 16.68 -4.78
C ASN A 28 9.91 16.61 -3.49
N SER A 29 9.32 16.86 -2.33
CA SER A 29 9.98 16.81 -1.04
C SER A 29 9.00 16.51 0.09
N ILE A 30 9.50 15.87 1.16
CA ILE A 30 8.77 15.69 2.42
C ILE A 30 8.33 17.01 3.07
N ASN A 31 8.99 18.12 2.74
CA ASN A 31 8.65 19.45 3.27
C ASN A 31 7.59 20.18 2.43
N ASP A 32 7.10 19.57 1.35
CA ASP A 32 6.03 20.16 0.56
C ASP A 32 4.74 20.25 1.38
N PRO A 33 3.92 21.30 1.17
CA PRO A 33 2.61 21.40 1.81
C PRO A 33 1.76 20.16 1.56
N LEU A 34 0.93 19.77 2.54
CA LEU A 34 0.05 18.62 2.44
C LEU A 34 -0.80 18.63 1.15
N GLU A 35 -1.32 19.79 0.77
CA GLU A 35 -2.10 19.95 -0.45
C GLU A 35 -1.28 19.60 -1.71
N VAL A 36 0.02 19.94 -1.72
CA VAL A 36 0.92 19.60 -2.82
C VAL A 36 1.15 18.09 -2.89
N LEU A 37 1.43 17.46 -1.74
CA LEU A 37 1.62 16.01 -1.65
C LEU A 37 0.37 15.23 -2.09
N ILE A 38 -0.82 15.77 -1.80
CA ILE A 38 -2.10 15.17 -2.21
C ILE A 38 -2.37 15.41 -3.68
N ASP A 39 -2.33 16.66 -4.16
CA ASP A 39 -2.82 17.02 -5.49
C ASP A 39 -1.85 16.69 -6.63
N GLN A 40 -0.57 16.55 -6.33
CA GLN A 40 0.43 16.10 -7.31
C GLN A 40 0.63 14.59 -7.31
N ALA A 41 -0.10 13.83 -6.48
CA ALA A 41 -0.02 12.38 -6.48
C ALA A 41 -0.46 11.81 -7.85
N PRO A 42 0.08 10.65 -8.27
CA PRO A 42 -0.38 9.97 -9.47
C PRO A 42 -1.91 9.79 -9.45
N GLY A 43 -2.55 10.08 -10.58
CA GLY A 43 -4.01 10.01 -10.68
C GLY A 43 -4.49 8.56 -10.76
N TRP A 44 -5.44 8.20 -9.90
CA TRP A 44 -6.06 6.87 -9.90
C TRP A 44 -7.52 6.90 -10.35
N THR A 45 -7.89 5.96 -11.22
CA THR A 45 -9.26 5.80 -11.72
C THR A 45 -9.92 4.56 -11.13
N ARG A 46 -11.14 4.71 -10.62
CA ARG A 46 -11.94 3.60 -10.07
C ARG A 46 -12.46 2.72 -11.20
N ASN A 47 -12.15 1.44 -11.15
CA ASN A 47 -12.54 0.45 -12.15
C ASN A 47 -13.02 -0.84 -11.50
N ILE A 48 -13.59 -1.72 -12.32
CA ILE A 48 -13.88 -3.10 -11.94
C ILE A 48 -12.92 -3.97 -12.75
N GLU A 49 -12.08 -4.74 -12.06
CA GLU A 49 -11.34 -5.82 -12.70
C GLU A 49 -12.27 -7.02 -12.88
N ILE A 50 -12.47 -7.40 -14.13
CA ILE A 50 -13.34 -8.51 -14.53
C ILE A 50 -12.51 -9.78 -14.55
N ASN A 51 -12.74 -10.68 -13.59
CA ASN A 51 -11.99 -11.93 -13.41
C ASN A 51 -12.74 -13.12 -14.02
N THR A 52 -13.42 -12.94 -15.17
CA THR A 52 -14.22 -14.00 -15.79
C THR A 52 -13.39 -15.20 -16.28
N ASP A 53 -12.09 -14.98 -16.45
CA ASP A 53 -11.08 -15.99 -16.76
C ASP A 53 -10.65 -16.82 -15.54
N LEU A 54 -10.98 -16.37 -14.33
CA LEU A 54 -10.66 -17.02 -13.06
C LEU A 54 -11.96 -17.43 -12.35
N PRO A 55 -12.47 -18.65 -12.58
CA PRO A 55 -13.85 -19.04 -12.22
C PRO A 55 -14.19 -18.96 -10.73
N ASP A 56 -13.19 -19.04 -9.84
CA ASP A 56 -13.36 -18.94 -8.38
C ASP A 56 -13.08 -17.54 -7.82
N PHE A 57 -12.70 -16.59 -8.67
CA PHE A 57 -12.34 -15.24 -8.25
C PHE A 57 -13.45 -14.25 -8.65
N PRO A 58 -14.08 -13.56 -7.69
CA PRO A 58 -15.09 -12.57 -8.01
C PRO A 58 -14.44 -11.40 -8.76
N ASN A 59 -15.25 -10.68 -9.56
CA ASN A 59 -14.88 -9.36 -10.04
C ASN A 59 -14.58 -8.44 -8.85
N LYS A 60 -13.55 -7.61 -8.96
CA LYS A 60 -13.09 -6.77 -7.84
C LYS A 60 -13.11 -5.29 -8.21
N ARG A 61 -13.55 -4.46 -7.26
CA ARG A 61 -13.35 -3.01 -7.32
C ARG A 61 -11.88 -2.73 -7.11
N VAL A 62 -11.26 -2.04 -8.06
CA VAL A 62 -9.84 -1.67 -8.00
C VAL A 62 -9.67 -0.22 -8.44
N TRP A 63 -8.53 0.34 -8.10
CA TRP A 63 -8.04 1.60 -8.64
C TRP A 63 -6.99 1.27 -9.68
N THR A 64 -7.04 1.92 -10.84
CA THR A 64 -6.06 1.72 -11.91
C THR A 64 -5.29 3.01 -12.17
N GLY A 65 -3.97 2.88 -12.23
CA GLY A 65 -3.04 3.91 -12.64
C GLY A 65 -2.37 3.51 -13.95
N PHE A 66 -1.77 4.48 -14.65
CA PHE A 66 -1.00 4.23 -15.88
C PHE A 66 0.39 4.90 -15.84
N PRO A 67 1.21 4.66 -14.79
CA PRO A 67 2.56 5.19 -14.76
C PRO A 67 3.34 4.69 -15.97
N GLN A 68 3.97 5.62 -16.67
CA GLN A 68 4.74 5.35 -17.90
C GLN A 68 3.95 4.58 -18.98
N GLY A 69 2.61 4.66 -18.98
CA GLY A 69 1.74 3.96 -19.93
C GLY A 69 1.45 2.50 -19.58
N THR A 70 2.00 1.97 -18.50
CA THR A 70 1.73 0.62 -18.01
C THR A 70 0.62 0.67 -16.97
N LYS A 71 -0.45 -0.13 -17.17
CA LYS A 71 -1.54 -0.23 -16.20
C LYS A 71 -0.99 -0.82 -14.90
N ILE A 72 -1.18 -0.20 -13.75
CA ILE A 72 -1.01 -0.86 -12.44
C ILE A 72 -2.32 -0.79 -11.66
N ILE A 73 -2.44 -1.59 -10.59
CA ILE A 73 -3.64 -1.63 -9.77
C ILE A 73 -3.36 -1.38 -8.28
N MET A 74 -4.32 -0.78 -7.60
CA MET A 74 -4.38 -0.63 -6.15
C MET A 74 -5.75 -1.07 -5.64
N LEU A 75 -5.79 -1.69 -4.47
CA LEU A 75 -7.03 -2.04 -3.77
C LEU A 75 -7.52 -0.84 -2.94
N ASN A 76 -8.76 -0.91 -2.46
CA ASN A 76 -9.23 0.08 -1.47
C ASN A 76 -8.36 0.09 -0.21
N ALA A 77 -7.79 -1.06 0.19
CA ALA A 77 -6.88 -1.14 1.32
C ALA A 77 -5.57 -0.36 1.08
N ASP A 78 -5.04 -0.40 -0.14
CA ASP A 78 -3.85 0.36 -0.53
C ASP A 78 -4.15 1.87 -0.55
N ILE A 79 -5.27 2.24 -1.18
CA ILE A 79 -5.72 3.64 -1.22
C ILE A 79 -6.03 4.16 0.19
N ALA A 80 -6.50 3.31 1.10
CA ALA A 80 -6.80 3.69 2.49
C ALA A 80 -5.56 4.14 3.28
N LEU A 81 -4.35 3.82 2.82
CA LEU A 81 -3.11 4.31 3.43
C LEU A 81 -2.97 5.83 3.26
N VAL A 82 -3.49 6.40 2.18
CA VAL A 82 -3.33 7.83 1.85
C VAL A 82 -4.65 8.58 1.71
N ARG A 83 -5.78 7.89 1.69
CA ARG A 83 -7.13 8.47 1.64
C ARG A 83 -8.02 7.85 2.69
N GLU A 84 -8.89 8.65 3.27
CA GLU A 84 -9.88 8.18 4.21
C GLU A 84 -11.09 7.61 3.46
N LEU A 85 -11.28 6.29 3.58
CA LEU A 85 -12.41 5.56 3.00
C LEU A 85 -13.37 5.17 4.14
N THR A 86 -14.55 5.77 4.16
CA THR A 86 -15.56 5.60 5.22
C THR A 86 -16.89 5.16 4.62
N GLU A 87 -17.86 4.82 5.47
CA GLU A 87 -19.22 4.50 5.02
C GLU A 87 -19.90 5.64 4.25
N ASP A 88 -19.46 6.89 4.44
CA ASP A 88 -19.98 8.06 3.73
C ASP A 88 -19.54 8.11 2.25
N ASN A 89 -18.36 7.55 1.95
CA ASN A 89 -17.75 7.63 0.63
C ASN A 89 -17.44 6.27 0.00
N MET A 90 -17.78 5.17 0.68
CA MET A 90 -17.61 3.80 0.21
C MET A 90 -18.84 2.96 0.54
N THR A 91 -19.39 2.30 -0.48
CA THR A 91 -20.52 1.37 -0.31
C THR A 91 -20.05 0.02 0.27
N PRO A 92 -20.97 -0.80 0.81
CA PRO A 92 -20.64 -2.14 1.31
C PRO A 92 -20.02 -3.09 0.26
N ASP A 93 -20.29 -2.89 -1.04
CA ASP A 93 -19.63 -3.64 -2.14
C ASP A 93 -18.26 -3.07 -2.54
N GLY A 94 -17.71 -2.13 -1.77
CA GLY A 94 -16.39 -1.54 -1.98
C GLY A 94 -16.33 -0.47 -3.08
N ARG A 95 -17.47 0.09 -3.51
CA ARG A 95 -17.49 1.19 -4.49
C ARG A 95 -17.22 2.51 -3.78
N VAL A 96 -16.11 3.15 -4.13
CA VAL A 96 -15.78 4.50 -3.65
C VAL A 96 -16.44 5.57 -4.53
N SER A 97 -17.01 6.61 -3.92
CA SER A 97 -17.71 7.71 -4.61
C SER A 97 -16.81 8.92 -4.87
N CYS A 98 -15.79 9.14 -4.05
CA CYS A 98 -14.86 10.26 -4.15
C CYS A 98 -13.68 9.99 -5.11
N ALA A 99 -13.04 11.07 -5.58
CA ALA A 99 -11.87 11.02 -6.43
C ALA A 99 -10.58 10.77 -5.65
N PHE A 100 -9.51 10.33 -6.32
CA PHE A 100 -8.20 10.22 -5.65
C PHE A 100 -7.52 11.59 -5.50
N VAL A 101 -7.62 12.44 -6.54
CA VAL A 101 -7.04 13.80 -6.65
C VAL A 101 -8.07 14.76 -7.23
N GLY A 102 -7.84 16.07 -7.06
CA GLY A 102 -8.68 17.11 -7.66
C GLY A 102 -10.02 17.34 -6.98
N ALA A 103 -10.99 17.86 -7.73
CA ALA A 103 -12.30 18.22 -7.20
C ALA A 103 -13.09 16.98 -6.75
N GLY A 104 -13.66 17.03 -5.53
CA GLY A 104 -14.38 15.89 -4.95
C GLY A 104 -13.48 14.73 -4.53
N ARG A 105 -12.18 15.00 -4.28
CA ARG A 105 -11.26 14.00 -3.75
C ARG A 105 -11.67 13.49 -2.38
N CYS A 106 -11.32 12.24 -2.09
CA CYS A 106 -11.44 11.68 -0.76
C CYS A 106 -10.54 12.49 0.20
N PRO A 107 -10.94 12.66 1.48
CA PRO A 107 -10.05 13.23 2.49
C PRO A 107 -8.75 12.40 2.57
N HIS A 108 -7.67 13.00 3.05
CA HIS A 108 -6.44 12.26 3.29
C HIS A 108 -6.57 11.42 4.57
N ALA A 109 -5.87 10.28 4.61
CA ALA A 109 -5.87 9.43 5.79
C ALA A 109 -5.14 10.11 6.95
N GLN A 110 -5.86 10.44 8.03
CA GLN A 110 -5.30 11.19 9.16
C GLN A 110 -4.16 10.46 9.89
N SER A 111 -4.21 9.13 9.94
CA SER A 111 -3.26 8.32 10.73
C SER A 111 -2.06 7.80 9.95
N SER A 112 -2.17 7.69 8.62
CA SER A 112 -1.19 6.97 7.80
C SER A 112 -0.60 7.81 6.67
N PHE A 113 -1.23 8.93 6.29
CA PHE A 113 -0.75 9.72 5.16
C PHE A 113 0.68 10.24 5.40
N GLN A 114 0.99 10.71 6.61
CA GLN A 114 2.32 11.24 6.91
C GLN A 114 3.40 10.17 6.76
N PHE A 115 3.19 8.97 7.30
CA PHE A 115 4.14 7.86 7.14
C PHE A 115 4.31 7.47 5.67
N ALA A 116 3.22 7.42 4.90
CA ALA A 116 3.31 7.16 3.47
C ALA A 116 4.15 8.23 2.75
N ALA A 117 3.99 9.50 3.10
CA ALA A 117 4.80 10.59 2.54
C ALA A 117 6.27 10.48 2.95
N GLU A 118 6.57 10.19 4.22
CA GLU A 118 7.94 9.96 4.71
C GLU A 118 8.60 8.81 3.94
N TYR A 119 7.90 7.69 3.81
CA TYR A 119 8.37 6.54 3.05
C TYR A 119 8.56 6.84 1.56
N THR A 120 7.76 7.69 0.94
CA THR A 120 7.97 8.12 -0.46
C THR A 120 9.33 8.80 -0.66
N PHE A 121 9.80 9.58 0.32
CA PHE A 121 11.02 10.39 0.19
C PHE A 121 12.24 9.83 0.94
N ASP A 122 12.07 8.81 1.78
CA ASP A 122 13.14 8.15 2.51
C ASP A 122 13.02 6.62 2.47
N ASN A 123 13.69 6.02 1.49
CA ASN A 123 13.74 4.56 1.32
C ASN A 123 14.39 3.84 2.51
N MET A 124 15.37 4.47 3.19
CA MET A 124 16.04 3.84 4.32
C MET A 124 15.11 3.77 5.52
N MET A 125 14.34 4.84 5.77
CA MET A 125 13.31 4.84 6.82
C MET A 125 12.29 3.74 6.59
N TRP A 126 11.74 3.63 5.37
CA TRP A 126 10.82 2.55 5.02
C TRP A 126 11.42 1.16 5.25
N LEU A 127 12.66 0.92 4.80
CA LEU A 127 13.33 -0.38 4.96
C LEU A 127 13.55 -0.74 6.43
N LEU A 128 13.94 0.22 7.27
CA LEU A 128 14.15 0.01 8.70
C LEU A 128 12.84 -0.32 9.41
N ASP A 129 11.79 0.47 9.17
CA ASP A 129 10.49 0.28 9.81
C ASP A 129 9.82 -1.01 9.34
N PHE A 130 9.91 -1.32 8.03
CA PHE A 130 9.40 -2.58 7.49
C PHE A 130 10.09 -3.78 8.13
N ARG A 131 11.42 -3.73 8.27
CA ARG A 131 12.19 -4.79 8.93
C ARG A 131 11.75 -4.96 10.39
N GLU A 132 11.68 -3.88 11.16
CA GLU A 132 11.29 -3.93 12.56
C GLU A 132 9.87 -4.50 12.74
N VAL A 133 8.92 -4.03 11.94
CA VAL A 133 7.54 -4.54 11.99
C VAL A 133 7.47 -6.01 11.61
N MET A 134 8.21 -6.46 10.60
CA MET A 134 8.27 -7.88 10.22
C MET A 134 8.90 -8.74 11.32
N GLU A 135 9.95 -8.26 11.99
CA GLU A 135 10.53 -8.91 13.17
C GLU A 135 9.49 -9.03 14.29
N ILE A 136 8.76 -7.96 14.60
CA ILE A 136 7.69 -7.98 15.61
C ILE A 136 6.56 -8.94 15.20
N MET A 137 6.08 -8.88 13.95
CA MET A 137 4.98 -9.71 13.47
C MET A 137 5.30 -11.21 13.54
N THR A 138 6.56 -11.57 13.30
CA THR A 138 7.01 -12.97 13.33
C THR A 138 7.35 -13.45 14.74
N THR A 139 7.78 -12.57 15.65
CA THR A 139 8.25 -12.96 16.99
C THR A 139 7.25 -12.68 18.12
N LYS A 140 6.22 -11.86 17.89
CA LYS A 140 5.25 -11.50 18.93
C LYS A 140 4.53 -12.73 19.48
N GLY A 141 4.62 -12.93 20.79
CA GLY A 141 4.05 -14.10 21.48
C GLY A 141 4.98 -15.32 21.49
N TYR A 142 6.21 -15.19 21.01
CA TYR A 142 7.22 -16.23 21.01
C TYR A 142 8.47 -15.79 21.78
N GLU A 143 9.15 -16.74 22.41
CA GLU A 143 10.50 -16.58 22.90
C GLU A 143 11.47 -16.58 21.72
N THR A 144 12.33 -15.56 21.68
CA THR A 144 13.44 -15.44 20.74
C THR A 144 14.74 -15.83 21.45
N ASN A 145 14.83 -17.09 21.84
CA ASN A 145 15.99 -17.66 22.52
C ASN A 145 17.21 -17.62 21.57
N SER A 146 18.42 -17.86 22.08
CA SER A 146 19.71 -17.74 21.39
C SER A 146 19.90 -18.61 20.12
N THR A 147 18.89 -19.36 19.68
CA THR A 147 18.89 -20.18 18.46
C THR A 147 18.62 -19.38 17.19
N CYS A 148 18.16 -18.14 17.31
CA CYS A 148 17.94 -17.23 16.18
C CYS A 148 19.23 -16.45 15.87
N SER A 149 20.30 -17.21 15.55
CA SER A 149 21.57 -16.65 15.08
C SER A 149 21.56 -16.47 13.56
N ASP A 150 22.46 -15.61 13.04
CA ASP A 150 22.45 -15.04 11.69
C ASP A 150 22.36 -16.03 10.51
N PHE A 151 22.49 -17.35 10.73
CA PHE A 151 22.50 -18.36 9.67
C PHE A 151 21.76 -19.67 10.02
N SER A 152 20.98 -19.71 11.10
CA SER A 152 20.22 -20.91 11.50
C SER A 152 18.71 -20.73 11.38
N VAL A 153 17.99 -21.82 11.10
CA VAL A 153 16.53 -21.83 11.18
C VAL A 153 16.13 -21.46 12.61
N CYS A 154 15.55 -20.27 12.77
CA CYS A 154 15.00 -19.80 14.02
C CYS A 154 13.73 -20.61 14.34
N THR A 155 13.77 -21.39 15.41
CA THR A 155 12.59 -22.11 15.91
C THR A 155 11.95 -21.28 17.01
N LEU A 156 10.74 -20.82 16.77
CA LEU A 156 10.00 -19.97 17.71
C LEU A 156 9.22 -20.84 18.70
N THR A 157 9.38 -20.55 19.99
CA THR A 157 8.65 -21.26 21.07
C THR A 157 7.61 -20.32 21.65
N PRO A 158 6.31 -20.67 21.73
CA PRO A 158 5.30 -19.78 22.30
C PRO A 158 5.62 -19.41 23.76
N VAL A 159 5.41 -18.14 24.13
CA VAL A 159 5.51 -17.70 25.54
C VAL A 159 4.36 -18.34 26.33
N ALA A 160 4.65 -18.98 27.46
CA ALA A 160 3.61 -19.55 28.32
C ALA A 160 2.70 -18.44 28.87
N VAL A 161 1.38 -18.63 28.74
CA VAL A 161 0.34 -17.70 29.20
C VAL A 161 0.05 -17.90 30.69
#